data_AF-A0A380CTG2-F1
#
_entry.id   AF-A0A380CTG2-F1
#
_cell.length_a   1.000
_cell.length_b   1.000
_cell.length_c   1.000
_cell.angle_alpha   90.00
_cell.angle_beta   90.00
_cell.angle_gamma   90.00
#
_symmetry.space_group_name_H-M   'P 1'
#
loop_
_entity.id
_entity.type
_entity.pdbx_description
1 polymer ?
#
loop_
_entity_poly.entity_id
_entity_poly.type
_entity_poly.pdbx_seq_one_letter_code
_entity_poly.pdbx_strand_id
1 'polypeptide(L)'
;MKKYLKETQILDYNHPSIQRIVNQRYWKDFDTIFRIKAIYNYVRDEIKFAYESHSTSSSSQVILNGYGDNNTKSILLMSFLRAVGVPTRVHGFIVSKSLMASVPKDIWYKVLPNKFRHSLVEIYVESDWYILEGIMLDKDYLDGLTKVYNEPECENLFLGLKASQEDIDFENLKVNPLLKKSIIKQEYILEDLGVFESPDKFYFQYPKQGNTIKNFFFKNLVRHLLNKQIDKIRKQ
;
A
#
# COMPACT_ATOMS: atom_id res chain seq x y z
N MET A 1 5.40 -3.08 -22.75
CA MET A 1 5.05 -4.03 -21.68
C MET A 1 6.23 -4.59 -20.90
N LYS A 2 7.32 -5.08 -21.52
CA LYS A 2 8.47 -5.68 -20.81
C LYS A 2 9.02 -4.85 -19.63
N LYS A 3 9.08 -3.52 -19.75
CA LYS A 3 9.55 -2.63 -18.68
C LYS A 3 8.72 -2.69 -17.39
N TYR A 4 7.41 -2.95 -17.49
CA TYR A 4 6.48 -3.05 -16.35
C TYR A 4 6.50 -4.42 -15.67
N LEU A 5 7.31 -5.34 -16.18
CA LEU A 5 7.59 -6.65 -15.58
C LEU A 5 9.03 -6.77 -15.08
N LYS A 6 9.88 -5.76 -15.33
CA LYS A 6 11.30 -5.84 -15.04
C LYS A 6 11.54 -5.87 -13.53
N GLU A 7 12.44 -6.74 -13.09
CA GLU A 7 13.00 -6.71 -11.75
C GLU A 7 13.82 -5.43 -11.53
N THR A 8 13.85 -4.98 -10.27
CA THR A 8 14.61 -3.81 -9.83
C THR A 8 15.19 -4.07 -8.43
N GLN A 9 15.94 -3.13 -7.86
CA GLN A 9 16.47 -3.30 -6.51
C GLN A 9 15.37 -3.30 -5.45
N ILE A 10 14.33 -2.48 -5.64
CA ILE A 10 13.18 -2.43 -4.72
C ILE A 10 12.18 -3.56 -5.00
N LEU A 11 11.93 -3.85 -6.29
CA LEU A 11 11.07 -4.95 -6.73
C LEU A 11 11.86 -6.22 -7.04
N ASP A 12 12.62 -6.70 -6.06
CA ASP A 12 13.55 -7.84 -6.14
C ASP A 12 12.81 -9.19 -6.10
N TYR A 13 11.84 -9.36 -7.01
CA TYR A 13 10.92 -10.48 -6.94
C TYR A 13 11.57 -11.84 -7.25
N ASN A 14 12.76 -11.90 -7.86
CA ASN A 14 13.50 -13.15 -8.03
C ASN A 14 14.25 -13.57 -6.77
N HIS A 15 14.25 -12.75 -5.71
CA HIS A 15 14.85 -13.13 -4.43
C HIS A 15 14.20 -14.42 -3.87
N PRO A 16 14.98 -15.37 -3.31
CA PRO A 16 14.46 -16.67 -2.87
C PRO A 16 13.30 -16.59 -1.87
N SER A 17 13.30 -15.59 -0.98
CA SER A 17 12.20 -15.40 -0.02
C SER A 17 10.87 -15.07 -0.70
N ILE A 18 10.89 -14.30 -1.79
CA ILE A 18 9.70 -13.96 -2.59
C ILE A 18 9.24 -15.17 -3.39
N GLN A 19 10.15 -15.79 -4.16
CA GLN A 19 9.82 -16.96 -4.98
C GLN A 19 9.29 -18.13 -4.13
N ARG A 20 9.80 -18.31 -2.91
CA ARG A 20 9.28 -19.31 -1.98
C ARG A 20 7.79 -19.11 -1.71
N ILE A 21 7.36 -17.89 -1.41
CA ILE A 21 5.94 -17.58 -1.15
C ILE A 21 5.12 -17.80 -2.42
N VAL A 22 5.59 -17.27 -3.55
CA VAL A 22 4.90 -17.43 -4.85
C VAL A 22 4.64 -18.90 -5.18
N ASN A 23 5.64 -19.75 -4.96
CA ASN A 23 5.54 -21.19 -5.23
C ASN A 23 4.67 -21.90 -4.19
N GLN A 24 4.82 -21.62 -2.90
CA GLN A 24 4.01 -22.22 -1.83
C GLN A 24 2.52 -21.90 -1.96
N ARG A 25 2.19 -20.76 -2.55
CA ARG A 25 0.82 -20.30 -2.78
C ARG A 25 0.25 -20.73 -4.13
N TYR A 26 1.05 -21.37 -4.99
CA TYR A 26 0.64 -21.83 -6.31
C TYR A 26 0.03 -20.71 -7.19
N TRP A 27 0.43 -19.45 -6.96
CA TRP A 27 -0.22 -18.31 -7.64
C TRP A 27 -0.06 -18.33 -9.16
N LYS A 28 0.98 -19.01 -9.68
CA LYS A 28 1.20 -19.17 -11.11
C LYS A 28 0.20 -20.14 -11.76
N ASP A 29 -0.49 -20.95 -10.98
CA ASP A 29 -1.39 -22.01 -11.46
C ASP A 29 -2.84 -21.53 -11.55
N PHE A 30 -3.21 -20.46 -10.86
CA PHE A 30 -4.53 -19.85 -10.95
C PHE A 30 -4.71 -19.02 -12.22
N ASP A 31 -5.94 -18.78 -12.65
CA ASP A 31 -6.21 -17.78 -13.69
C ASP A 31 -5.74 -16.37 -13.26
N THR A 32 -5.63 -15.47 -14.23
CA THR A 32 -5.07 -14.12 -14.00
C THR A 32 -5.86 -13.33 -12.96
N ILE A 33 -7.17 -13.43 -12.94
CA ILE A 33 -8.02 -12.66 -12.02
C ILE A 33 -7.89 -13.22 -10.61
N PHE A 34 -8.02 -14.53 -10.47
CA PHE A 34 -7.92 -15.18 -9.17
C PHE A 34 -6.54 -15.00 -8.54
N ARG A 35 -5.44 -15.11 -9.32
CA ARG A 35 -4.09 -14.86 -8.78
C ARG A 35 -3.92 -13.42 -8.29
N ILE A 36 -4.46 -12.43 -9.00
CA ILE A 36 -4.38 -11.01 -8.60
C ILE A 36 -5.12 -10.82 -7.27
N LYS A 37 -6.34 -11.34 -7.16
CA LYS A 37 -7.14 -11.30 -5.92
C LYS A 37 -6.42 -11.99 -4.76
N ALA A 38 -5.86 -13.17 -5.00
CA ALA A 38 -5.13 -13.93 -3.99
C ALA A 38 -3.87 -13.19 -3.49
N ILE A 39 -3.11 -12.59 -4.39
CA ILE A 39 -1.93 -11.77 -4.04
C ILE A 39 -2.35 -10.51 -3.28
N TYR A 40 -3.38 -9.81 -3.76
CA TYR A 40 -3.91 -8.61 -3.09
C TYR A 40 -4.34 -8.93 -1.66
N ASN A 41 -5.12 -10.00 -1.46
CA ASN A 41 -5.56 -10.42 -0.13
C ASN A 41 -4.38 -10.84 0.76
N TYR A 42 -3.40 -11.56 0.23
CA TYR A 42 -2.19 -11.92 0.97
C TYR A 42 -1.44 -10.68 1.47
N VAL A 43 -1.19 -9.71 0.60
CA VAL A 43 -0.47 -8.50 0.99
C VAL A 43 -1.32 -7.63 1.92
N ARG A 44 -2.64 -7.52 1.72
CA ARG A 44 -3.52 -6.75 2.61
C ARG A 44 -3.55 -7.36 4.00
N ASP A 45 -3.84 -8.66 4.11
CA ASP A 45 -4.26 -9.30 5.37
C ASP A 45 -3.14 -10.05 6.08
N GLU A 46 -2.21 -10.69 5.35
CA GLU A 46 -1.16 -11.50 5.98
C GLU A 46 0.12 -10.70 6.26
N ILE A 47 0.32 -9.58 5.58
CA ILE A 47 1.41 -8.63 5.87
C ILE A 47 0.84 -7.52 6.74
N LYS A 48 1.18 -7.53 8.02
CA LYS A 48 0.64 -6.59 9.00
C LYS A 48 0.92 -5.14 8.61
N PHE A 49 -0.06 -4.27 8.78
CA PHE A 49 0.18 -2.84 8.76
C PHE A 49 1.04 -2.43 9.96
N ALA A 50 2.18 -1.79 9.70
CA ALA A 50 3.00 -1.15 10.71
C ALA A 50 3.99 -0.19 10.04
N TYR A 51 4.47 0.82 10.79
CA TYR A 51 5.39 1.81 10.27
C TYR A 51 6.81 1.26 10.10
N GLU A 52 7.33 1.42 8.90
CA GLU A 52 8.66 0.99 8.52
C GLU A 52 9.76 2.01 8.84
N SER A 53 10.98 1.51 8.98
CA SER A 53 12.16 2.38 9.15
C SER A 53 12.49 3.16 7.87
N HIS A 54 12.24 2.53 6.71
CA HIS A 54 12.49 3.08 5.40
C HIS A 54 11.28 2.79 4.49
N SER A 55 10.74 3.82 3.83
CA SER A 55 9.58 3.69 2.93
C SER A 55 9.93 3.05 1.58
N THR A 56 11.18 2.64 1.38
CA THR A 56 11.73 2.14 0.11
C THR A 56 12.49 0.83 0.32
N SER A 57 12.15 0.07 1.38
CA SER A 57 12.68 -1.27 1.61
C SER A 57 12.39 -2.17 0.42
N SER A 58 13.33 -3.06 0.06
CA SER A 58 13.11 -4.08 -0.97
C SER A 58 11.99 -5.03 -0.57
N SER A 59 11.40 -5.71 -1.54
CA SER A 59 10.28 -6.62 -1.30
C SER A 59 10.69 -7.79 -0.41
N SER A 60 11.89 -8.33 -0.62
CA SER A 60 12.47 -9.36 0.24
C SER A 60 12.63 -8.90 1.70
N GLN A 61 12.99 -7.63 1.92
CA GLN A 61 13.11 -7.04 3.26
C GLN A 61 11.75 -6.88 3.93
N VAL A 62 10.70 -6.50 3.18
CA VAL A 62 9.33 -6.43 3.72
C VAL A 62 8.85 -7.80 4.19
N ILE A 63 9.14 -8.86 3.43
CA ILE A 63 8.85 -10.24 3.85
C ILE A 63 9.64 -10.64 5.09
N LEU A 64 10.92 -10.26 5.19
CA LEU A 64 11.73 -10.54 6.37
C LEU A 64 11.18 -9.83 7.61
N ASN A 65 10.70 -8.59 7.45
CA ASN A 65 10.14 -7.81 8.55
C ASN A 65 8.76 -8.31 8.97
N GLY A 66 7.98 -8.86 8.04
CA GLY A 66 6.62 -9.38 8.30
C GLY A 66 5.55 -8.30 8.48
N TYR A 67 5.87 -7.06 8.15
CA TYR A 67 4.95 -5.93 8.20
C TYR A 67 5.35 -4.85 7.18
N GLY A 68 4.45 -3.91 6.92
CA GLY A 68 4.73 -2.77 6.06
C GLY A 68 3.74 -1.61 6.20
N ASP A 69 4.15 -0.44 5.73
CA ASP A 69 3.28 0.71 5.53
C ASP A 69 2.71 0.74 4.11
N ASN A 70 1.97 1.78 3.73
CA ASN A 70 1.39 1.89 2.40
C ASN A 70 2.44 1.69 1.28
N ASN A 71 3.60 2.31 1.39
CA ASN A 71 4.62 2.26 0.34
C ASN A 71 5.24 0.87 0.23
N THR A 72 5.61 0.28 1.37
CA THR A 72 6.28 -1.03 1.38
C THR A 72 5.31 -2.17 1.07
N LYS A 73 4.03 -2.06 1.44
CA LYS A 73 2.99 -2.99 0.99
C LYS A 73 2.70 -2.86 -0.51
N SER A 74 2.69 -1.64 -1.07
CA SER A 74 2.61 -1.45 -2.53
C SER A 74 3.81 -2.04 -3.28
N ILE A 75 5.02 -1.86 -2.76
CA ILE A 75 6.24 -2.49 -3.28
C ILE A 75 6.09 -4.01 -3.32
N LEU A 76 5.67 -4.61 -2.21
CA LEU A 76 5.51 -6.05 -2.10
C LEU A 76 4.40 -6.58 -3.03
N LEU A 77 3.26 -5.89 -3.11
CA LEU A 77 2.19 -6.17 -4.05
C LEU A 77 2.70 -6.18 -5.49
N MET A 78 3.41 -5.12 -5.90
CA MET A 78 3.99 -5.03 -7.24
C MET A 78 4.96 -6.17 -7.54
N SER A 79 5.80 -6.56 -6.59
CA SER A 79 6.76 -7.66 -6.76
C SER A 79 6.08 -9.00 -6.95
N PHE A 80 5.08 -9.34 -6.14
CA PHE A 80 4.36 -10.59 -6.31
C PHE A 80 3.58 -10.64 -7.63
N LEU A 81 2.94 -9.54 -8.01
CA LEU A 81 2.25 -9.43 -9.29
C LEU A 81 3.21 -9.63 -10.47
N ARG A 82 4.39 -8.99 -10.44
CA ARG A 82 5.42 -9.19 -11.48
C ARG A 82 5.97 -10.61 -11.49
N ALA A 83 6.15 -11.23 -10.33
CA ALA A 83 6.61 -12.62 -10.23
C ALA A 83 5.66 -13.63 -10.89
N VAL A 84 4.37 -13.28 -11.01
CA VAL A 84 3.35 -14.10 -11.69
C VAL A 84 2.96 -13.56 -13.07
N GLY A 85 3.74 -12.63 -13.62
CA GLY A 85 3.59 -12.12 -14.98
C GLY A 85 2.56 -10.99 -15.16
N VAL A 86 2.06 -10.40 -14.09
CA VAL A 86 1.12 -9.25 -14.15
C VAL A 86 1.93 -7.95 -14.20
N PRO A 87 1.85 -7.16 -15.28
CA PRO A 87 2.59 -5.90 -15.38
C PRO A 87 2.04 -4.86 -14.41
N THR A 88 2.93 -4.13 -13.75
CA THR A 88 2.55 -3.11 -12.77
C THR A 88 3.28 -1.78 -13.00
N ARG A 89 2.66 -0.67 -12.61
CA ARG A 89 3.28 0.66 -12.57
C ARG A 89 2.84 1.41 -11.31
N VAL A 90 3.61 2.43 -10.95
CA VAL A 90 3.28 3.34 -9.83
C VAL A 90 2.64 4.58 -10.41
N HIS A 91 1.57 5.08 -9.78
CA HIS A 91 1.05 6.42 -10.05
C HIS A 91 1.31 7.28 -8.81
N GLY A 92 2.06 8.37 -9.00
CA GLY A 92 2.54 9.22 -7.90
C GLY A 92 1.74 10.51 -7.75
N PHE A 93 1.57 10.95 -6.51
CA PHE A 93 0.89 12.20 -6.19
C PHE A 93 1.63 12.98 -5.09
N ILE A 94 1.44 14.29 -5.09
CA ILE A 94 1.60 15.11 -3.88
C ILE A 94 0.20 15.35 -3.33
N VAL A 95 -0.02 14.96 -2.08
CA VAL A 95 -1.32 15.10 -1.41
C VAL A 95 -1.23 16.04 -0.22
N SER A 96 -2.35 16.69 0.08
CA SER A 96 -2.52 17.51 1.27
C SER A 96 -2.62 16.65 2.52
N LYS A 97 -2.06 17.15 3.62
CA LYS A 97 -2.25 16.61 4.97
C LYS A 97 -3.72 16.48 5.37
N SER A 98 -4.60 17.29 4.79
CA SER A 98 -6.05 17.22 5.03
C SER A 98 -6.66 15.88 4.64
N LEU A 99 -5.99 15.08 3.80
CA LEU A 99 -6.36 13.69 3.54
C LEU A 99 -6.48 12.87 4.84
N MET A 100 -5.68 13.20 5.85
CA MET A 100 -5.66 12.53 7.14
C MET A 100 -6.54 13.21 8.19
N ALA A 101 -7.37 14.20 7.82
CA ALA A 101 -8.12 15.00 8.79
C ALA A 101 -9.20 14.22 9.55
N SER A 102 -9.75 13.17 8.90
CA SER A 102 -10.76 12.26 9.46
C SER A 102 -10.15 11.10 10.25
N VAL A 103 -8.82 10.97 10.28
CA VAL A 103 -8.12 9.99 11.14
C VAL A 103 -7.90 10.64 12.52
N PRO A 104 -8.00 9.88 13.62
CA PRO A 104 -7.69 10.38 14.96
C PRO A 104 -6.40 11.20 14.98
N LYS A 105 -6.50 12.45 15.49
CA LYS A 105 -5.42 13.45 15.48
C LYS A 105 -4.40 13.18 16.58
N ASP A 106 -3.81 11.99 16.54
CA ASP A 106 -2.73 11.59 17.43
C ASP A 106 -1.46 12.41 17.15
N ILE A 107 -0.40 12.15 17.92
CA ILE A 107 0.92 12.78 17.76
C ILE A 107 1.40 12.75 16.29
N TRP A 108 0.99 11.74 15.53
CA TRP A 108 1.26 11.59 14.10
C TRP A 108 0.73 12.71 13.24
N TYR A 109 -0.52 13.08 13.46
CA TYR A 109 -1.12 14.16 12.72
C TYR A 109 -0.34 15.46 12.96
N LYS A 110 0.19 15.71 14.17
CA LYS A 110 0.99 16.92 14.43
C LYS A 110 2.34 16.92 13.71
N VAL A 111 2.98 15.77 13.55
CA VAL A 111 4.32 15.65 12.95
C VAL A 111 4.29 15.52 11.43
N LEU A 112 3.16 15.09 10.85
CA LEU A 112 3.00 14.94 9.40
C LEU A 112 3.15 16.32 8.70
N PRO A 113 3.95 16.43 7.62
CA PRO A 113 4.09 17.67 6.87
C PRO A 113 2.78 18.06 6.19
N ASN A 114 2.59 19.36 5.90
CA ASN A 114 1.37 19.89 5.26
C ASN A 114 1.07 19.28 3.89
N LYS A 115 2.12 18.83 3.19
CA LYS A 115 2.03 18.04 1.96
C LYS A 115 2.99 16.88 2.03
N PHE A 116 2.59 15.73 1.48
CA PHE A 116 3.44 14.55 1.42
C PHE A 116 3.21 13.78 0.13
N ARG A 117 4.19 12.94 -0.22
CA ARG A 117 4.10 12.07 -1.40
C ARG A 117 3.21 10.87 -1.08
N HIS A 118 2.31 10.57 -2.00
CA HIS A 118 1.50 9.35 -1.99
C HIS A 118 1.68 8.61 -3.33
N SER A 119 1.33 7.34 -3.34
CA SER A 119 1.31 6.54 -4.56
C SER A 119 0.35 5.37 -4.45
N LEU A 120 -0.24 5.01 -5.59
CA LEU A 120 -1.03 3.81 -5.78
C LEU A 120 -0.36 2.88 -6.80
N VAL A 121 -0.80 1.63 -6.83
CA VAL A 121 -0.36 0.62 -7.80
C VAL A 121 -1.39 0.52 -8.90
N GLU A 122 -0.93 0.52 -10.14
CA GLU A 122 -1.76 0.16 -11.29
C GLU A 122 -1.28 -1.16 -11.90
N ILE A 123 -2.23 -2.00 -12.29
CA ILE A 123 -2.02 -3.30 -12.92
C ILE A 123 -2.53 -3.28 -14.35
N TYR A 124 -1.86 -3.98 -15.25
CA TYR A 124 -2.32 -4.12 -16.64
C TYR A 124 -3.00 -5.47 -16.85
N VAL A 125 -4.29 -5.45 -17.17
CA VAL A 125 -5.10 -6.65 -17.38
C VAL A 125 -5.95 -6.45 -18.64
N GLU A 126 -5.97 -7.43 -19.55
CA GLU A 126 -6.84 -7.45 -20.73
C GLU A 126 -6.85 -6.14 -21.55
N SER A 127 -5.69 -5.51 -21.70
CA SER A 127 -5.45 -4.28 -22.47
C SER A 127 -5.74 -2.94 -21.77
N ASP A 128 -6.11 -2.97 -20.49
CA ASP A 128 -6.40 -1.77 -19.69
C ASP A 128 -5.56 -1.70 -18.41
N TRP A 129 -5.44 -0.49 -17.86
CA TRP A 129 -4.83 -0.25 -16.55
C TRP A 129 -5.92 -0.09 -15.47
N TYR A 130 -5.73 -0.78 -14.36
CA TYR A 130 -6.62 -0.76 -13.20
C TYR A 130 -5.85 -0.40 -11.94
N ILE A 131 -6.47 0.38 -11.06
CA ILE A 131 -5.93 0.82 -9.79
C ILE A 131 -6.18 -0.27 -8.73
N LEU A 132 -5.12 -0.71 -8.05
CA LEU A 132 -5.20 -1.50 -6.83
C LEU A 132 -4.89 -0.61 -5.62
N GLU A 133 -5.94 0.01 -5.08
CA GLU A 133 -5.91 0.77 -3.82
C GLU A 133 -6.42 -0.08 -2.64
N GLY A 134 -6.34 0.46 -1.42
CA GLY A 134 -6.88 -0.20 -0.23
C GLY A 134 -5.97 -1.27 0.40
N ILE A 135 -4.74 -1.45 -0.07
CA ILE A 135 -3.83 -2.51 0.43
C ILE A 135 -3.27 -2.22 1.85
N MET A 136 -3.38 -0.99 2.34
CA MET A 136 -2.63 -0.52 3.51
C MET A 136 -3.02 -1.24 4.80
N LEU A 137 -4.30 -1.20 5.17
CA LEU A 137 -4.79 -1.69 6.46
C LEU A 137 -5.16 -3.17 6.37
N ASP A 138 -4.59 -4.00 7.24
CA ASP A 138 -5.05 -5.37 7.45
C ASP A 138 -6.41 -5.38 8.17
N LYS A 139 -7.23 -6.40 7.88
CA LYS A 139 -8.59 -6.54 8.42
C LYS A 139 -8.65 -6.45 9.94
N ASP A 140 -7.81 -7.20 10.65
CA ASP A 140 -7.81 -7.21 12.11
C ASP A 140 -7.56 -5.79 12.68
N TYR A 141 -6.67 -5.03 12.06
CA TYR A 141 -6.42 -3.65 12.48
C TYR A 141 -7.60 -2.72 12.14
N LEU A 142 -8.24 -2.89 10.98
CA LEU A 142 -9.40 -2.09 10.59
C LEU A 142 -10.63 -2.36 11.47
N ASP A 143 -10.86 -3.61 11.84
CA ASP A 143 -11.89 -4.01 12.79
C ASP A 143 -11.61 -3.43 14.18
N GLY A 144 -10.36 -3.51 14.63
CA GLY A 144 -9.91 -2.89 15.87
C GLY A 144 -10.11 -1.37 15.88
N LEU A 145 -9.82 -0.68 14.77
CA LEU A 145 -10.05 0.76 14.63
C LEU A 145 -11.52 1.12 14.77
N THR A 146 -12.41 0.36 14.13
CA THR A 146 -13.87 0.57 14.21
C THR A 146 -14.39 0.41 15.64
N LYS A 147 -13.81 -0.50 16.44
CA LYS A 147 -14.18 -0.68 17.85
C LYS A 147 -13.64 0.42 18.77
N VAL A 148 -12.40 0.87 18.53
CA VAL A 148 -11.72 1.87 19.37
C VAL A 148 -12.26 3.29 19.11
N TYR A 149 -12.57 3.58 17.86
CA TYR A 149 -13.00 4.90 17.41
C TYR A 149 -14.42 4.83 16.86
N ASN A 150 -15.38 4.78 17.79
CA ASN A 150 -16.83 4.71 17.53
C ASN A 150 -17.49 6.09 17.38
N GLU A 151 -16.71 7.17 17.30
CA GLU A 151 -17.23 8.48 16.95
C GLU A 151 -17.76 8.44 15.51
N PRO A 152 -18.96 8.97 15.21
CA PRO A 152 -19.63 8.77 13.92
C PRO A 152 -18.79 9.14 12.70
N GLU A 153 -17.97 10.18 12.78
CA GLU A 153 -17.09 10.61 11.68
C GLU A 153 -15.95 9.61 11.42
N CYS A 154 -15.37 9.04 12.48
CA CYS A 154 -14.31 8.05 12.39
C CYS A 154 -14.86 6.69 11.97
N GLU A 155 -15.99 6.28 12.55
CA GLU A 155 -16.68 5.05 12.20
C GLU A 155 -17.06 5.03 10.71
N ASN A 156 -17.67 6.11 10.20
CA ASN A 156 -18.01 6.22 8.78
C ASN A 156 -16.78 6.14 7.85
N LEU A 157 -15.64 6.72 8.26
CA LEU A 157 -14.40 6.60 7.51
C LEU A 157 -13.92 5.14 7.48
N PHE A 158 -13.86 4.48 8.64
CA PHE A 158 -13.34 3.12 8.72
C PHE A 158 -14.26 2.11 8.05
N LEU A 159 -15.58 2.27 8.18
CA LEU A 159 -16.56 1.50 7.43
C LEU A 159 -16.44 1.74 5.92
N GLY A 160 -16.25 2.99 5.48
CA GLY A 160 -16.01 3.31 4.08
C GLY A 160 -14.71 2.69 3.54
N LEU A 161 -13.64 2.69 4.32
CA LEU A 161 -12.39 2.00 3.98
C LEU A 161 -12.59 0.49 3.90
N LYS A 162 -13.33 -0.10 4.85
CA LYS A 162 -13.63 -1.54 4.86
C LYS A 162 -14.44 -1.94 3.63
N ALA A 163 -15.52 -1.21 3.35
CA ALA A 163 -16.32 -1.39 2.14
C ALA A 163 -15.44 -1.29 0.89
N SER A 164 -14.60 -0.25 0.78
CA SER A 164 -13.71 -0.10 -0.38
C SER A 164 -12.71 -1.25 -0.58
N GLN A 165 -12.29 -1.91 0.50
CA GLN A 165 -11.39 -3.07 0.44
C GLN A 165 -12.13 -4.37 0.08
N GLU A 166 -13.40 -4.50 0.46
CA GLU A 166 -14.24 -5.67 0.25
C GLU A 166 -14.99 -5.63 -1.09
N ASP A 167 -15.32 -4.43 -1.57
CA ASP A 167 -16.08 -4.14 -2.80
C ASP A 167 -15.22 -4.18 -4.08
N ILE A 168 -13.96 -4.62 -3.98
CA ILE A 168 -13.16 -4.87 -5.18
C ILE A 168 -13.71 -6.11 -5.88
N ASP A 169 -14.63 -5.87 -6.81
CA ASP A 169 -15.08 -6.88 -7.77
C ASP A 169 -13.96 -7.17 -8.78
N PHE A 170 -13.13 -8.15 -8.41
CA PHE A 170 -12.08 -8.69 -9.27
C PHE A 170 -12.66 -9.49 -10.45
N GLU A 171 -13.85 -10.08 -10.33
CA GLU A 171 -14.42 -10.93 -11.38
C GLU A 171 -14.90 -10.09 -12.57
N ASN A 172 -15.27 -8.84 -12.31
CA ASN A 172 -15.76 -7.90 -13.33
C ASN A 172 -14.85 -6.66 -13.51
N LEU A 173 -13.51 -6.84 -13.53
CA LEU A 173 -12.55 -5.72 -13.66
C LEU A 173 -12.94 -4.68 -14.73
N LYS A 174 -13.32 -5.15 -15.93
CA LYS A 174 -13.65 -4.31 -17.09
C LYS A 174 -14.79 -3.33 -16.84
N VAL A 175 -15.81 -3.76 -16.09
CA VAL A 175 -17.01 -2.99 -15.81
C VAL A 175 -17.01 -2.40 -14.41
N ASN A 176 -15.94 -2.61 -13.63
CA ASN A 176 -15.80 -2.05 -12.29
C ASN A 176 -15.22 -0.62 -12.38
N PRO A 177 -16.05 0.44 -12.31
CA PRO A 177 -15.57 1.82 -12.42
C PRO A 177 -14.68 2.21 -11.23
N LEU A 178 -14.77 1.53 -10.09
CA LEU A 178 -13.96 1.81 -8.90
C LEU A 178 -12.48 1.50 -9.16
N LEU A 179 -12.18 0.53 -10.04
CA LEU A 179 -10.80 0.21 -10.40
C LEU A 179 -10.22 1.12 -11.48
N LYS A 180 -11.01 2.07 -11.99
CA LYS A 180 -10.54 3.13 -12.90
C LYS A 180 -10.46 4.49 -12.22
N LYS A 181 -10.89 4.61 -10.95
CA LYS A 181 -10.92 5.88 -10.22
C LYS A 181 -10.38 5.69 -8.80
N SER A 182 -9.39 6.51 -8.43
CA SER A 182 -8.85 6.54 -7.07
C SER A 182 -9.94 6.82 -6.03
N ILE A 183 -9.83 6.17 -4.88
CA ILE A 183 -10.62 6.46 -3.67
C ILE A 183 -10.19 7.81 -3.08
N ILE A 184 -8.96 8.26 -3.37
CA ILE A 184 -8.49 9.59 -2.98
C ILE A 184 -9.29 10.63 -3.77
N LYS A 185 -10.04 11.44 -3.02
CA LYS A 185 -10.77 12.57 -3.59
C LYS A 185 -9.79 13.56 -4.23
N GLN A 186 -10.15 14.06 -5.42
CA GLN A 186 -9.32 15.01 -6.17
C GLN A 186 -8.98 16.28 -5.36
N GLU A 187 -9.86 16.70 -4.44
CA GLU A 187 -9.63 17.84 -3.55
C GLU A 187 -8.39 17.70 -2.64
N TYR A 188 -7.89 16.48 -2.44
CA TYR A 188 -6.70 16.22 -1.64
C TYR A 188 -5.43 16.09 -2.49
N ILE A 189 -5.55 15.96 -3.81
CA ILE A 189 -4.42 15.86 -4.73
C ILE A 189 -3.96 17.27 -5.09
N LEU A 190 -2.77 17.64 -4.62
CA LEU A 190 -2.15 18.93 -4.92
C LEU A 190 -1.40 18.91 -6.25
N GLU A 191 -0.82 17.76 -6.60
CA GLU A 191 -0.07 17.55 -7.83
C GLU A 191 -0.14 16.08 -8.24
N ASP A 192 -0.46 15.84 -9.52
CA ASP A 192 -0.32 14.53 -10.16
C ASP A 192 1.08 14.43 -10.76
N LEU A 193 1.91 13.53 -10.23
CA LEU A 193 3.29 13.34 -10.65
C LEU A 193 3.40 12.40 -11.85
N GLY A 194 2.30 11.79 -12.28
CA GLY A 194 2.20 10.85 -13.37
C GLY A 194 2.59 9.42 -12.99
N VAL A 195 2.83 8.62 -14.03
CA VAL A 195 3.06 7.18 -13.92
C VAL A 195 4.53 6.80 -14.13
N PHE A 196 5.02 5.88 -13.29
CA PHE A 196 6.40 5.41 -13.26
C PHE A 196 6.44 3.89 -13.44
N GLU A 197 7.40 3.41 -14.23
CA GLU A 197 7.55 1.97 -14.46
C GLU A 197 8.05 1.19 -13.23
N SER A 198 8.61 1.85 -12.21
CA SER A 198 9.00 1.21 -10.96
C SER A 198 9.04 2.21 -9.80
N PRO A 199 8.93 1.74 -8.55
CA PRO A 199 9.15 2.55 -7.36
C PRO A 199 10.56 3.16 -7.33
N ASP A 200 11.59 2.47 -7.84
CA ASP A 200 12.97 2.98 -7.88
C ASP A 200 13.04 4.30 -8.65
N LYS A 201 12.43 4.37 -9.83
CA LYS A 201 12.37 5.61 -10.62
C LYS A 201 11.56 6.69 -9.91
N PHE A 202 10.41 6.31 -9.34
CA PHE A 202 9.56 7.25 -8.62
C PHE A 202 10.28 7.88 -7.43
N TYR A 203 10.92 7.07 -6.57
CA TYR A 203 11.61 7.56 -5.39
C TYR A 203 12.94 8.25 -5.71
N PHE A 204 13.58 7.91 -6.83
CA PHE A 204 14.74 8.65 -7.32
C PHE A 204 14.36 10.07 -7.76
N GLN A 205 13.29 10.21 -8.54
CA GLN A 205 12.84 11.51 -9.04
C GLN A 205 12.15 12.35 -7.95
N TYR A 206 11.41 11.70 -7.05
CA TYR A 206 10.69 12.35 -5.96
C TYR A 206 11.14 11.79 -4.61
N PRO A 207 12.38 12.08 -4.17
CA PRO A 207 12.88 11.60 -2.88
C PRO A 207 12.06 12.15 -1.72
N LYS A 208 12.03 11.41 -0.61
CA LYS A 208 11.26 11.84 0.57
C LYS A 208 11.89 13.11 1.14
N GLN A 209 11.16 14.22 1.12
CA GLN A 209 11.59 15.46 1.77
C GLN A 209 11.43 15.28 3.29
N GLY A 210 12.49 15.57 4.06
CA GLY A 210 12.43 15.43 5.51
C GLY A 210 13.65 15.97 6.22
N ASN A 211 13.46 16.45 7.44
CA ASN A 211 14.53 16.85 8.34
C ASN A 211 15.21 15.59 8.90
N THR A 212 16.52 15.45 8.70
CA THR A 212 17.34 14.29 9.12
C THR A 212 17.16 13.93 10.59
N ILE A 213 17.03 14.94 11.46
CA ILE A 213 16.83 14.74 12.90
C ILE A 213 15.45 14.12 13.17
N LYS A 214 14.39 14.66 12.55
CA LYS A 214 13.04 14.09 12.67
C LYS A 214 12.97 12.66 12.13
N ASN A 215 13.66 12.39 11.02
CA ASN A 215 13.76 11.05 10.45
C ASN A 215 14.48 10.09 11.40
N PHE A 216 15.54 10.53 12.09
CA PHE A 216 16.25 9.73 13.08
C PHE A 216 15.34 9.36 14.27
N PHE A 217 14.64 10.33 14.86
CA PHE A 217 13.70 10.06 15.96
C PHE A 217 12.53 9.18 15.53
N PHE A 218 12.02 9.38 14.32
CA PHE A 218 10.98 8.54 13.77
C PHE A 218 11.44 7.09 13.66
N LYS A 219 12.59 6.86 13.02
CA LYS A 219 13.18 5.55 12.77
C LYS A 219 13.50 4.80 14.06
N ASN A 220 14.01 5.48 15.09
CA ASN A 220 14.54 4.81 16.28
C ASN A 220 13.58 4.79 17.47
N LEU A 221 12.55 5.64 17.51
CA LEU A 221 11.66 5.73 18.67
C LEU A 221 10.18 5.77 18.29
N VAL A 222 9.76 6.80 17.54
CA VAL A 222 8.33 7.08 17.34
C VAL A 222 7.63 5.92 16.64
N ARG A 223 8.23 5.33 15.60
CA ARG A 223 7.63 4.19 14.89
C ARG A 223 7.36 3.00 15.81
N HIS A 224 8.24 2.73 16.78
CA HIS A 224 8.08 1.59 17.68
C HIS A 224 6.92 1.80 18.65
N LEU A 225 6.70 3.03 19.12
CA LEU A 225 5.55 3.37 19.96
C LEU A 225 4.23 3.20 19.20
N LEU A 226 4.20 3.62 17.93
CA LEU A 226 3.02 3.43 17.08
C LEU A 226 2.75 1.98 16.78
N ASN A 227 3.77 1.22 16.42
CA ASN A 227 3.58 -0.17 16.06
C ASN A 227 3.03 -0.94 17.27
N LYS A 228 3.45 -0.59 18.49
CA LYS A 228 2.84 -1.09 19.73
C LYS A 228 1.37 -0.66 19.89
N GLN A 229 1.02 0.57 19.54
CA GLN A 229 -0.39 1.04 19.58
C GLN A 229 -1.24 0.33 18.53
N ILE A 230 -0.73 0.18 17.31
CA ILE A 230 -1.36 -0.58 16.22
C ILE A 230 -1.62 -2.03 16.66
N ASP A 231 -0.62 -2.68 17.27
CA ASP A 231 -0.76 -4.05 17.79
C ASP A 231 -1.77 -4.15 18.95
N LYS A 232 -1.96 -3.09 19.73
CA LYS A 232 -3.00 -3.04 20.78
C LYS A 232 -4.39 -2.89 20.18
N ILE A 233 -4.55 -2.02 19.19
CA ILE A 233 -5.82 -1.78 18.48
C ILE A 233 -6.23 -3.05 17.72
N ARG A 234 -5.30 -3.71 17.05
CA ARG A 234 -5.55 -4.98 16.33
C ARG A 234 -6.13 -6.10 17.21
N LYS A 235 -5.92 -6.03 18.52
CA LYS A 235 -6.38 -7.05 19.50
C LYS A 235 -7.71 -6.69 20.17
N GLN A 236 -8.36 -5.59 19.78
CA GLN A 236 -9.66 -5.18 20.32
C GLN A 236 -10.80 -5.96 19.69
#